data_AF-A0A0T1SQJ4-F1
#
_entry.id   AF-A0A0T1SQJ4-F1
#
_cell.length_a   1.000
_cell.length_b   1.000
_cell.length_c   1.000
_cell.angle_alpha   90.00
_cell.angle_beta   90.00
_cell.angle_gamma   90.00
#
_symmetry.space_group_name_H-M   'P 1'
#
loop_
_entity.id
_entity.type
_entity.pdbx_description
1 polymer ?
#
loop_
_entity_poly.entity_id
_entity_poly.type
_entity_poly.pdbx_seq_one_letter_code
_entity_poly.pdbx_strand_id
1 'polypeptide(L)'
;MTQPKQLNEFENVYDFLHRVRLHPEGWVRHGSLTHLGAMLTGYRVAMAVYNAKEDFPFWTPGGISPFDAWLGQRNDCLPARGWAIEIEHEAESTSTSAIALFFTLLDQFQAERQQPAR
;
A
#
# COMPACT_ATOMS: atom_id res chain seq x y z
N MET A 1 8.15 6.48 22.47
CA MET A 1 6.98 5.65 22.10
C MET A 1 5.83 6.61 21.86
N THR A 2 5.47 6.84 20.60
CA THR A 2 4.36 7.73 20.23
C THR A 2 3.05 6.97 20.42
N GLN A 3 2.08 7.56 21.12
CA GLN A 3 0.75 6.95 21.28
C GLN A 3 0.10 6.81 19.89
N PRO A 4 -0.51 5.66 19.56
CA PRO A 4 -1.01 5.46 18.22
C PRO A 4 -2.30 6.26 18.02
N LYS A 5 -2.35 7.07 16.94
CA LYS A 5 -3.46 7.97 16.60
C LYS A 5 -4.81 7.26 16.59
N GLN A 6 -5.84 7.85 17.17
CA GLN A 6 -7.22 7.34 17.08
C GLN A 6 -7.75 7.46 15.62
N LEU A 7 -8.78 6.69 15.25
CA LEU A 7 -9.31 6.68 13.87
C LEU A 7 -9.75 8.06 13.37
N ASN A 8 -10.28 8.90 14.26
CA ASN A 8 -10.71 10.27 13.96
C ASN A 8 -9.53 11.27 13.82
N GLU A 9 -8.31 10.84 14.11
CA GLU A 9 -7.09 11.65 14.00
C GLU A 9 -6.29 11.31 12.73
N PHE A 10 -6.77 10.39 11.89
CA PHE A 10 -6.08 10.04 10.64
C PHE A 10 -6.20 11.18 9.65
N GLU A 11 -5.06 11.59 9.12
CA GLU A 11 -4.96 12.66 8.12
C GLU A 11 -4.94 12.12 6.70
N ASN A 12 -4.46 10.88 6.49
CA ASN A 12 -4.29 10.27 5.18
C ASN A 12 -4.19 8.73 5.27
N VAL A 13 -4.08 8.07 4.11
CA VAL A 13 -3.92 6.62 3.96
C VAL A 13 -2.69 6.07 4.71
N TYR A 14 -1.62 6.86 4.85
CA TYR A 14 -0.40 6.40 5.53
C TYR A 14 -0.58 6.28 7.04
N ASP A 15 -1.43 7.11 7.67
CA ASP A 15 -1.81 6.94 9.08
C ASP A 15 -2.57 5.60 9.28
N PHE A 16 -3.46 5.26 8.34
CA PHE A 16 -4.14 3.96 8.33
C PHE A 16 -3.14 2.81 8.13
N LEU A 17 -2.26 2.91 7.14
CA LEU A 17 -1.24 1.89 6.87
C LEU A 17 -0.26 1.71 8.04
N HIS A 18 0.07 2.79 8.76
CA HIS A 18 0.86 2.70 9.99
C HIS A 18 0.15 1.85 11.06
N ARG A 19 -1.17 2.00 11.23
CA ARG A 19 -1.96 1.15 12.14
C ARG A 19 -2.02 -0.31 11.69
N VAL A 20 -2.14 -0.56 10.39
CA VAL A 20 -2.04 -1.91 9.82
C VAL A 20 -0.66 -2.51 10.12
N ARG A 21 0.42 -1.73 9.98
CA ARG A 21 1.79 -2.18 10.30
C ARG A 21 1.97 -2.60 11.76
N LEU A 22 1.37 -1.85 12.68
CA LEU A 22 1.45 -2.14 14.12
C LEU A 22 0.65 -3.37 14.53
N HIS A 23 -0.49 -3.64 13.88
CA HIS A 23 -1.41 -4.71 14.27
C HIS A 23 -2.03 -5.44 13.06
N PRO A 24 -1.22 -6.09 12.21
CA PRO A 24 -1.69 -6.63 10.92
C PRO A 24 -2.85 -7.63 11.08
N GLU A 25 -2.80 -8.49 12.09
CA GLU A 25 -3.85 -9.48 12.38
C GLU A 25 -5.22 -8.86 12.70
N GLY A 26 -5.25 -7.64 13.25
CA GLY A 26 -6.48 -6.92 13.59
C GLY A 26 -7.16 -6.26 12.40
N TRP A 27 -6.45 -6.12 11.27
CA TRP A 27 -6.93 -5.38 10.10
C TRP A 27 -7.02 -6.25 8.85
N VAL A 28 -6.02 -7.11 8.64
CA VAL A 28 -5.85 -7.89 7.43
C VAL A 28 -5.88 -9.36 7.78
N ARG A 29 -7.05 -9.97 7.58
CA ARG A 29 -7.26 -11.40 7.83
C ARG A 29 -6.21 -12.24 7.09
N HIS A 30 -5.48 -13.07 7.84
CA HIS A 30 -4.41 -13.95 7.35
C HIS A 30 -3.26 -13.23 6.62
N GLY A 31 -3.11 -11.91 6.79
CA GLY A 31 -2.06 -11.14 6.12
C GLY A 31 -2.21 -11.01 4.59
N SER A 32 -3.40 -11.26 4.04
CA SER A 32 -3.66 -11.12 2.60
C SER A 32 -3.60 -9.67 2.12
N LEU A 33 -2.65 -9.37 1.24
CA LEU A 33 -2.56 -8.08 0.57
C LEU A 33 -3.70 -7.85 -0.41
N THR A 34 -4.27 -8.91 -0.99
CA THR A 34 -5.48 -8.78 -1.80
C THR A 34 -6.64 -8.19 -0.96
N HIS A 35 -6.78 -8.62 0.29
CA HIS A 35 -7.76 -8.03 1.22
C HIS A 35 -7.41 -6.57 1.58
N LEU A 36 -6.14 -6.27 1.86
CA LEU A 36 -5.70 -4.89 2.11
C LEU A 36 -5.96 -3.99 0.88
N GLY A 37 -5.66 -4.46 -0.32
CA GLY A 37 -5.89 -3.74 -1.58
C GLY A 37 -7.37 -3.42 -1.81
N ALA A 38 -8.27 -4.35 -1.46
CA ALA A 38 -9.71 -4.08 -1.49
C ALA A 38 -10.13 -2.98 -0.50
N MET A 39 -9.59 -2.99 0.72
CA MET A 39 -9.84 -1.92 1.71
C MET A 39 -9.35 -0.56 1.21
N LEU A 40 -8.15 -0.51 0.64
CA LEU A 40 -7.55 0.71 0.08
C LEU A 40 -8.35 1.24 -1.12
N THR A 41 -8.89 0.34 -1.95
CA THR A 41 -9.81 0.72 -3.03
C THR A 41 -11.09 1.35 -2.46
N GLY A 42 -11.69 0.75 -1.43
CA GLY A 42 -12.85 1.31 -0.74
C GLY A 42 -12.60 2.69 -0.14
N TYR A 43 -11.44 2.87 0.50
CA TYR A 43 -10.97 4.16 1.00
C TYR A 43 -10.95 5.21 -0.12
N ARG A 44 -10.33 4.88 -1.26
CA ARG A 44 -10.21 5.78 -2.41
C ARG A 44 -11.54 6.12 -3.07
N VAL A 45 -12.49 5.18 -3.09
CA VAL A 45 -13.87 5.43 -3.54
C VAL A 45 -14.59 6.38 -2.58
N ALA A 46 -14.49 6.17 -1.27
CA ALA A 46 -15.08 7.05 -0.28
C ALA A 46 -14.53 8.49 -0.41
N MET A 47 -13.22 8.63 -0.57
CA MET A 47 -12.59 9.93 -0.85
C MET A 47 -13.19 10.62 -2.08
N ALA A 48 -13.44 9.88 -3.16
CA ALA A 48 -14.03 10.44 -4.38
C ALA A 48 -15.46 10.94 -4.14
N VAL A 49 -16.28 10.19 -3.39
CA VAL A 49 -17.65 10.58 -3.03
C VAL A 49 -17.67 11.87 -2.19
N TYR A 50 -16.72 12.01 -1.27
CA TYR A 50 -16.60 13.20 -0.41
C TYR A 50 -15.74 14.32 -1.00
N ASN A 51 -15.28 14.19 -2.25
CA ASN A 51 -14.38 15.14 -2.92
C ASN A 51 -13.11 15.48 -2.10
N ALA A 52 -12.62 14.51 -1.33
CA ALA A 52 -11.39 14.64 -0.55
C ALA A 52 -10.17 14.54 -1.47
N LYS A 53 -9.17 15.38 -1.23
CA LYS A 53 -7.92 15.40 -1.99
C LYS A 53 -6.78 14.85 -1.14
N GLU A 54 -6.12 13.83 -1.65
CA GLU A 54 -4.93 13.23 -1.06
C GLU A 54 -4.09 12.60 -2.18
N ASP A 55 -2.78 12.56 -1.98
CA ASP A 55 -1.92 11.74 -2.83
C ASP A 55 -2.13 10.26 -2.49
N PHE A 56 -2.70 9.51 -3.44
CA PHE A 56 -3.06 8.11 -3.24
C PHE A 56 -2.37 7.24 -4.30
N PRO A 57 -1.25 6.58 -3.97
CA PRO A 57 -0.42 5.88 -4.96
C PRO A 57 -0.85 4.44 -5.24
N PHE A 58 -1.87 3.90 -4.56
CA PHE A 58 -2.19 2.47 -4.58
C PHE A 58 -3.27 2.06 -5.58
N TRP A 59 -3.92 3.03 -6.23
CA TRP A 59 -4.95 2.78 -7.24
C TRP A 59 -5.19 4.00 -8.13
N THR A 60 -5.27 3.76 -9.43
CA THR A 60 -5.68 4.75 -10.45
C THR A 60 -6.84 4.16 -11.26
N PRO A 61 -8.01 4.82 -11.34
CA PRO A 61 -9.09 4.30 -12.16
C PRO A 61 -8.67 4.21 -13.64
N GLY A 62 -8.76 3.00 -14.21
CA GLY A 62 -8.46 2.75 -15.63
C GLY A 62 -6.98 2.83 -16.01
N GLY A 63 -6.06 2.84 -15.04
CA GLY A 63 -4.63 2.95 -15.30
C GLY A 63 -3.76 2.27 -14.26
N ILE A 64 -2.45 2.36 -14.47
CA ILE A 64 -1.43 1.83 -13.56
C ILE A 64 -1.27 2.82 -12.39
N SER A 65 -1.30 2.33 -11.16
CA SER A 65 -1.07 3.17 -9.98
C SER A 65 0.42 3.56 -9.86
N PRO A 66 0.76 4.70 -9.23
CA PRO A 66 2.16 5.06 -9.01
C PRO A 66 2.98 3.96 -8.31
N PHE A 67 2.36 3.23 -7.37
CA PHE A 67 3.01 2.12 -6.68
C PHE A 67 3.21 0.90 -7.60
N ASP A 68 2.23 0.57 -8.44
CA ASP A 68 2.36 -0.47 -9.46
C ASP A 68 3.45 -0.14 -10.48
N ALA A 69 3.50 1.11 -10.94
CA ALA A 69 4.50 1.56 -11.91
C ALA A 69 5.91 1.46 -11.34
N TRP A 70 6.09 1.89 -10.09
CA TRP A 70 7.37 1.77 -9.39
C TRP A 70 7.78 0.32 -9.17
N LEU A 71 6.85 -0.52 -8.70
CA LEU A 71 7.12 -1.95 -8.48
C LEU A 71 7.51 -2.64 -9.80
N GLY A 72 6.87 -2.26 -10.91
CA GLY A 72 7.20 -2.79 -12.21
C GLY A 72 8.57 -2.37 -12.74
N GLN A 73 9.01 -1.14 -12.45
CA GLN A 73 10.36 -0.68 -12.77
C GLN A 73 11.42 -1.46 -11.99
N ARG A 74 11.18 -1.73 -10.70
CA ARG A 74 12.08 -2.55 -9.86
C ARG A 74 12.27 -3.97 -10.41
N ASN A 75 11.21 -4.54 -10.98
CA ASN A 75 11.19 -5.95 -11.40
C ASN A 75 11.47 -6.13 -12.91
N ASP A 76 11.84 -5.06 -13.63
CA ASP A 76 11.97 -5.03 -15.10
C ASP A 76 10.73 -5.57 -15.85
N CYS A 77 9.56 -5.52 -15.21
CA CYS A 77 8.31 -6.05 -15.74
C CYS A 77 7.11 -5.35 -15.08
N LEU A 78 6.16 -4.84 -15.86
CA LEU A 78 4.94 -4.24 -15.31
C LEU A 78 4.13 -5.30 -14.55
N PRO A 79 3.62 -5.01 -13.33
CA PRO A 79 2.80 -5.95 -12.58
C PRO A 79 1.52 -6.22 -13.36
N ALA A 80 1.38 -7.44 -13.89
CA ALA A 80 0.26 -7.80 -14.76
C ALA A 80 -1.07 -7.86 -14.01
N ARG A 81 -1.02 -8.03 -12.67
CA ARG A 81 -2.17 -8.27 -11.79
C ARG A 81 -2.31 -7.24 -10.66
N GLY A 82 -1.44 -6.22 -10.63
CA GLY A 82 -1.35 -5.24 -9.55
C GLY A 82 -0.52 -5.72 -8.36
N TRP A 83 -0.04 -4.76 -7.57
CA TRP A 83 0.97 -4.94 -6.52
C TRP A 83 0.59 -5.99 -5.49
N ALA A 84 -0.69 -6.10 -5.11
CA ALA A 84 -1.11 -7.01 -4.06
C ALA A 84 -0.82 -8.48 -4.42
N ILE A 85 -1.16 -8.87 -5.64
CA ILE A 85 -0.98 -10.24 -6.14
C ILE A 85 0.51 -10.51 -6.39
N GLU A 86 1.23 -9.56 -6.97
CA GLU A 86 2.67 -9.73 -7.24
C GLU A 86 3.48 -9.87 -5.95
N ILE A 87 3.17 -9.08 -4.92
CA ILE A 87 3.87 -9.17 -3.63
C ILE A 87 3.48 -10.45 -2.89
N GLU A 88 2.21 -10.89 -2.93
CA GLU A 88 1.82 -12.20 -2.38
C GLU A 88 2.59 -13.33 -3.06
N HIS A 89 2.72 -13.31 -4.38
CA HIS A 89 3.48 -14.29 -5.14
C HIS A 89 4.99 -14.26 -4.83
N GLU A 90 5.61 -13.07 -4.73
CA GLU A 90 7.01 -12.91 -4.32
C GLU A 90 7.22 -13.46 -2.89
N ALA A 91 6.30 -13.15 -1.98
CA ALA A 91 6.34 -13.60 -0.59
C ALA A 91 6.23 -15.12 -0.45
N GLU A 92 5.33 -15.76 -1.23
CA GLU A 92 5.22 -17.21 -1.30
C GLU A 92 6.53 -17.85 -1.80
N SER A 93 7.12 -17.31 -2.87
CA SER A 93 8.37 -17.84 -3.46
C SER A 93 9.57 -17.74 -2.52
N THR A 94 9.58 -16.72 -1.65
CA THR A 94 10.66 -16.44 -0.69
C THR A 94 10.35 -16.97 0.71
N SER A 95 9.17 -17.57 0.93
CA SER A 95 8.67 -17.98 2.25
C SER A 95 8.70 -16.85 3.29
N THR A 96 8.42 -15.62 2.84
CA THR A 96 8.34 -14.43 3.69
C THR A 96 6.89 -14.01 3.93
N SER A 97 6.68 -13.14 4.90
CA SER A 97 5.36 -12.58 5.17
C SER A 97 5.01 -11.51 4.14
N ALA A 98 3.93 -11.72 3.37
CA ALA A 98 3.47 -10.77 2.36
C ALA A 98 3.23 -9.36 2.92
N ILE A 99 2.65 -9.26 4.12
CA ILE A 99 2.42 -7.97 4.78
C ILE A 99 3.75 -7.28 5.16
N ALA A 100 4.74 -8.04 5.62
CA ALA A 100 6.06 -7.48 5.94
C ALA A 100 6.82 -7.05 4.67
N LEU A 101 6.72 -7.82 3.60
CA LEU A 101 7.30 -7.50 2.30
C LEU A 101 6.67 -6.23 1.72
N PHE A 102 5.33 -6.11 1.78
CA PHE A 102 4.61 -4.89 1.39
C PHE A 102 5.14 -3.67 2.13
N PHE A 103 5.26 -3.71 3.45
CA PHE A 103 5.77 -2.56 4.21
C PHE A 103 7.22 -2.23 3.90
N THR A 104 8.05 -3.24 3.61
CA THR A 104 9.44 -3.04 3.18
C THR A 104 9.50 -2.32 1.83
N LEU A 105 8.68 -2.76 0.86
CA LEU A 105 8.57 -2.13 -0.46
C LEU A 105 7.96 -0.73 -0.37
N LEU A 106 6.99 -0.53 0.51
CA LEU A 106 6.38 0.77 0.77
C LEU A 106 7.40 1.78 1.32
N ASP A 107 8.24 1.35 2.25
CA ASP A 107 9.32 2.19 2.80
C ASP A 107 10.31 2.60 1.70
N GLN A 108 10.68 1.67 0.80
CA GLN A 108 11.55 1.95 -0.36
C GLN A 108 10.92 2.95 -1.33
N PHE A 109 9.67 2.72 -1.73
CA PHE A 109 8.91 3.62 -2.59
C PHE A 109 8.84 5.05 -2.04
N GLN A 110 8.59 5.19 -0.73
CA GLN A 110 8.54 6.50 -0.09
C GLN A 110 9.91 7.17 -0.04
N ALA A 111 10.97 6.41 0.26
CA ALA A 111 12.33 6.94 0.30
C ALA A 111 12.76 7.49 -1.06
N GLU A 112 12.45 6.79 -2.16
CA GLU A 112 12.77 7.23 -3.52
C GLU A 112 11.97 8.46 -3.95
N ARG A 113 10.68 8.55 -3.57
CA ARG A 113 9.86 9.74 -3.85
C ARG A 113 10.30 10.99 -3.10
N GLN A 114 10.96 10.83 -1.95
CA GLN A 114 11.48 11.93 -1.15
C GLN A 114 12.88 12.39 -1.59
N GLN A 115 13.57 11.62 -2.44
CA GLN A 115 14.85 12.04 -3.00
C GLN A 115 14.61 13.09 -4.10
N PRO A 116 15.24 14.28 -4.02
CA PRO A 116 15.17 15.23 -5.13
C PRO A 116 15.81 14.59 -6.36
N ALA A 117 15.12 14.67 -7.50
CA ALA A 117 15.66 14.26 -8.79
C ALA A 117 17.05 14.91 -8.97
N ARG A 118 18.09 14.09 -9.10
CA ARG A 118 19.44 14.54 -9.41
C ARG A 118 19.55 14.99 -10.86
#